data_AF-A0A7X6P9E7-F1
#
_entry.id   AF-A0A7X6P9E7-F1
#
_cell.length_a   1.000
_cell.length_b   1.000
_cell.length_c   1.000
_cell.angle_alpha   90.00
_cell.angle_beta   90.00
_cell.angle_gamma   90.00
#
_symmetry.space_group_name_H-M   'P 1'
#
loop_
_entity.id
_entity.type
_entity.pdbx_description
1 polymer ?
#
loop_
_entity_poly.entity_id
_entity_poly.type
_entity_poly.pdbx_seq_one_letter_code
_entity_poly.pdbx_strand_id
1 'polypeptide(L)'
;MKNKRLILIESKEGDTIIDPFMGSSATGVVAKHFNKIFIGIEIDDEYFEIAQKRIEKTLTEQNLIEFLEKSTLNNTIQFRIKFKKGGK
;
A
#
# COMPACT_ATOMS: atom_id res chain seq x y z
N MET A 1 6.99 -11.99 1.77
CA MET A 1 7.70 -11.60 0.52
C MET A 1 7.26 -12.34 -0.75
N LYS A 2 6.42 -13.39 -0.71
CA LYS A 2 6.02 -14.13 -1.92
C LYS A 2 4.97 -13.39 -2.78
N ASN A 3 4.00 -12.71 -2.17
CA ASN A 3 2.83 -12.19 -2.90
C ASN A 3 3.13 -10.94 -3.76
N LYS A 4 4.10 -10.11 -3.36
CA LYS A 4 4.41 -8.85 -4.07
C LYS A 4 4.87 -9.06 -5.51
N ARG A 5 5.72 -10.05 -5.76
CA ARG A 5 6.26 -10.32 -7.11
C ARG A 5 5.17 -10.78 -8.07
N LEU A 6 4.29 -11.67 -7.61
CA LEU A 6 3.21 -12.21 -8.43
C LEU A 6 2.25 -11.11 -8.88
N ILE A 7 1.79 -10.26 -7.94
CA ILE A 7 0.89 -9.15 -8.25
C ILE A 7 1.53 -8.20 -9.28
N LEU A 8 2.81 -7.89 -9.14
CA LEU A 8 3.48 -6.94 -10.03
C LEU A 8 3.75 -7.49 -11.43
N ILE A 9 4.00 -8.78 -11.57
CA ILE A 9 4.32 -9.41 -12.86
C ILE A 9 3.04 -9.76 -13.62
N GLU A 10 2.02 -10.23 -12.91
CA GLU A 10 0.81 -10.80 -13.51
C GLU A 10 -0.37 -9.82 -13.60
N SER A 11 -0.19 -8.54 -13.23
CA SER A 11 -1.28 -7.56 -13.32
C SER A 11 -0.80 -6.12 -13.54
N LYS A 12 -1.66 -5.31 -14.15
CA LYS A 12 -1.43 -3.90 -14.48
C LYS A 12 -2.10 -2.98 -13.46
N GLU A 13 -1.82 -1.70 -13.54
CA GLU A 13 -2.61 -0.69 -12.82
C GLU A 13 -4.09 -0.78 -13.23
N GLY A 14 -5.00 -0.62 -12.26
CA GLY A 14 -6.45 -0.75 -12.47
C GLY A 14 -6.99 -2.19 -12.49
N ASP A 15 -6.14 -3.21 -12.63
CA ASP A 15 -6.58 -4.60 -12.58
C ASP A 15 -7.12 -4.96 -11.18
N THR A 16 -8.01 -5.97 -11.15
CA THR A 16 -8.62 -6.47 -9.91
C THR A 16 -7.87 -7.69 -9.38
N ILE A 17 -7.46 -7.63 -8.12
CA ILE A 17 -6.86 -8.74 -7.36
C ILE A 17 -7.88 -9.26 -6.36
N ILE A 18 -8.11 -10.57 -6.39
CA ILE A 18 -9.01 -11.27 -5.45
C ILE A 18 -8.18 -12.19 -4.54
N ASP A 19 -8.37 -12.08 -3.23
CA ASP A 19 -7.73 -12.93 -2.23
C ASP A 19 -8.79 -13.50 -1.26
N PRO A 20 -9.23 -14.76 -1.44
CA PRO A 20 -10.31 -15.34 -0.65
C PRO A 20 -9.89 -15.73 0.78
N PHE A 21 -8.60 -15.61 1.12
CA PHE A 21 -8.04 -15.92 2.44
C PHE A 21 -7.07 -14.82 2.85
N MET A 22 -7.56 -13.57 2.85
CA MET A 22 -6.67 -12.40 2.90
C MET A 22 -5.86 -12.31 4.19
N GLY A 23 -6.32 -12.91 5.30
CA GLY A 23 -5.70 -12.81 6.61
C GLY A 23 -5.44 -11.35 6.96
N SER A 24 -4.20 -11.04 7.34
CA SER A 24 -3.77 -9.66 7.63
C SER A 24 -3.61 -8.74 6.40
N SER A 25 -3.97 -9.20 5.20
CA SER A 25 -3.99 -8.50 3.92
C SER A 25 -2.66 -7.88 3.45
N ALA A 26 -1.60 -8.70 3.43
CA ALA A 26 -0.37 -8.31 2.73
C ALA A 26 -0.60 -8.09 1.22
N THR A 27 -1.50 -8.88 0.62
CA THR A 27 -1.92 -8.77 -0.79
C THR A 27 -2.62 -7.43 -1.05
N GLY A 28 -3.60 -7.04 -0.21
CA GLY A 28 -4.35 -5.80 -0.38
C GLY A 28 -3.52 -4.54 -0.18
N VAL A 29 -2.55 -4.57 0.75
CA VAL A 29 -1.57 -3.48 0.91
C VAL A 29 -0.76 -3.27 -0.38
N VAL A 30 -0.27 -4.35 -1.00
CA VAL A 30 0.48 -4.24 -2.27
C VAL A 30 -0.43 -3.77 -3.40
N ALA A 31 -1.63 -4.34 -3.52
CA ALA A 31 -2.58 -3.94 -4.56
C ALA A 31 -2.92 -2.44 -4.48
N LYS A 32 -3.27 -1.93 -3.29
CA LYS A 32 -3.55 -0.50 -3.09
C LYS A 32 -2.34 0.38 -3.40
N HIS A 33 -1.15 0.00 -2.96
CA HIS A 33 0.06 0.79 -3.20
C HIS A 33 0.34 1.00 -4.71
N PHE A 34 0.04 -0.01 -5.53
CA PHE A 34 0.22 0.01 -6.99
C PHE A 34 -1.10 0.23 -7.75
N ASN A 35 -2.03 0.97 -7.16
CA ASN A 35 -3.30 1.43 -7.77
C ASN A 35 -4.10 0.30 -8.44
N LYS A 36 -4.14 -0.88 -7.81
CA LYS A 36 -5.00 -2.01 -8.21
C LYS A 36 -6.24 -2.04 -7.34
N ILE A 37 -7.32 -2.57 -7.91
CA ILE A 37 -8.54 -2.86 -7.17
C ILE A 37 -8.29 -4.15 -6.37
N PHE A 38 -8.67 -4.16 -5.10
CA PHE A 38 -8.50 -5.32 -4.22
C PHE A 38 -9.83 -5.77 -3.63
N ILE A 39 -10.11 -7.07 -3.73
CA ILE A 39 -11.25 -7.73 -3.09
C ILE A 39 -10.69 -8.84 -2.21
N GLY A 40 -10.81 -8.67 -0.89
CA GLY A 40 -10.35 -9.64 0.10
C GLY A 40 -11.52 -10.22 0.89
N ILE A 41 -11.47 -11.53 1.14
CA ILE A 41 -12.42 -12.22 2.01
C ILE A 41 -11.63 -12.77 3.20
N GLU A 42 -12.14 -12.53 4.41
CA GLU A 42 -11.63 -13.08 5.65
C GLU A 42 -12.83 -13.43 6.54
N ILE A 43 -12.77 -14.58 7.19
CA ILE A 43 -13.86 -15.10 8.04
C ILE A 43 -13.67 -14.71 9.50
N ASP A 44 -12.43 -14.42 9.90
CA ASP A 44 -12.10 -14.00 11.25
C ASP A 44 -12.16 -12.48 11.36
N ASP A 45 -13.05 -11.99 12.24
CA ASP A 45 -13.33 -10.56 12.40
C ASP A 45 -12.09 -9.77 12.87
N GLU A 46 -11.24 -10.37 13.72
CA GLU A 46 -10.02 -9.71 14.20
C GLU A 46 -9.03 -9.51 13.05
N TYR A 47 -8.82 -10.55 12.24
CA TYR A 47 -7.97 -10.43 11.05
C TYR A 47 -8.56 -9.49 10.02
N PHE A 48 -9.89 -9.48 9.83
CA PHE A 48 -10.57 -8.55 8.93
C PHE A 48 -10.34 -7.09 9.33
N GLU A 49 -10.52 -6.76 10.61
CA GLU A 49 -10.26 -5.40 11.11
C GLU A 49 -8.79 -4.98 10.94
N ILE A 50 -7.85 -5.89 11.24
CA ILE A 50 -6.42 -5.64 11.07
C ILE A 50 -6.11 -5.37 9.59
N ALA A 51 -6.67 -6.17 8.69
CA ALA A 51 -6.53 -6.02 7.25
C ALA A 51 -7.06 -4.66 6.77
N GLN A 52 -8.28 -4.28 7.15
CA GLN A 52 -8.86 -2.99 6.79
C GLN A 52 -7.99 -1.82 7.23
N LYS A 53 -7.61 -1.78 8.52
CA LYS A 53 -6.74 -0.72 9.07
C LYS A 53 -5.41 -0.63 8.32
N ARG A 54 -4.83 -1.76 7.90
CA ARG A 54 -3.59 -1.80 7.12
C ARG A 54 -3.77 -1.26 5.71
N ILE A 55 -4.83 -1.68 5.01
CA ILE A 55 -5.14 -1.19 3.67
C ILE A 55 -5.42 0.31 3.72
N GLU A 56 -6.25 0.79 4.64
CA GLU A 56 -6.60 2.22 4.79
C GLU A 56 -5.36 3.10 4.97
N LYS A 57 -4.43 2.68 5.84
CA LYS A 57 -3.17 3.39 6.11
C LYS A 57 -2.12 3.30 4.99
N THR A 58 -2.36 2.50 3.96
CA THR A 58 -1.43 2.35 2.85
C THR A 58 -1.46 3.59 1.95
N LEU A 59 -0.31 4.21 1.76
CA LEU A 59 -0.11 5.30 0.80
C LEU A 59 0.00 4.75 -0.62
N THR A 60 -0.65 5.42 -1.56
CA THR A 60 -0.51 5.15 -3.00
C THR A 60 0.60 6.00 -3.62
N GLU A 61 1.12 5.59 -4.77
CA GLU A 61 2.05 6.42 -5.55
C GLU A 61 1.41 7.77 -5.93
N GLN A 62 0.12 7.77 -6.25
CA GLN A 62 -0.64 8.98 -6.56
C GLN A 62 -0.68 9.95 -5.37
N ASN A 63 -0.89 9.46 -4.15
CA ASN A 63 -0.86 10.31 -2.96
C ASN A 63 0.51 10.96 -2.75
N LEU A 64 1.59 10.23 -3.04
CA LEU A 64 2.95 10.78 -2.96
C LEU A 64 3.18 11.85 -4.02
N ILE A 65 2.77 11.59 -5.27
CA ILE A 65 2.91 12.54 -6.38
C ILE A 65 2.10 13.81 -6.09
N GLU A 66 0.83 13.68 -5.71
CA GLU A 66 -0.03 14.81 -5.35
C GLU A 66 0.56 15.63 -4.20
N PHE A 67 1.10 14.96 -3.17
CA PHE A 67 1.79 15.64 -2.08
C PHE A 67 3.00 16.44 -2.58
N LEU A 68 3.85 15.84 -3.42
CA LEU A 68 5.03 16.49 -3.99
C LEU A 68 4.67 17.67 -4.88
N GLU A 69 3.66 17.55 -5.73
CA GLU A 69 3.18 18.64 -6.60
C GLU A 69 2.65 19.82 -5.78
N LYS A 70 1.81 19.57 -4.77
CA LYS A 70 1.29 20.62 -3.89
C LYS A 70 2.40 21.34 -3.12
N SER A 71 3.49 20.64 -2.84
CA SER A 71 4.57 21.16 -2.01
C SER A 71 5.67 21.84 -2.84
N THR A 72 5.82 21.53 -4.14
CA THR A 72 6.67 22.29 -5.07
C THR A 72 6.04 23.61 -5.52
N LEU A 73 4.71 23.66 -5.69
CA LEU A 73 3.96 24.88 -6.01
C LEU A 73 4.02 25.96 -4.92
N ASN A 74 4.28 25.59 -3.66
CA ASN A 74 4.30 26.50 -2.50
C ASN A 74 5.72 26.95 -2.07
N ASN A 75 6.70 26.86 -2.97
CA ASN A 75 8.07 27.33 -2.82
C ASN A 75 8.84 26.76 -1.59
N THR A 76 9.68 25.77 -1.89
CA THR A 76 10.76 25.18 -1.06
C THR A 76 10.33 24.08 -0.08
N ILE A 77 10.52 22.82 -0.49
CA ILE A 77 10.55 21.68 0.43
C ILE A 77 12.00 21.33 0.71
N GLN A 78 12.45 21.50 1.95
CA GLN A 78 13.70 20.90 2.40
C GLN A 78 13.37 19.56 3.07
N PHE A 79 13.60 18.46 2.37
CA PHE A 79 13.49 17.12 2.96
C PHE A 79 14.74 16.83 3.81
N ARG A 80 14.57 16.69 5.13
CA ARG A 80 15.60 16.16 6.03
C ARG A 80 15.32 14.69 6.30
N ILE A 81 15.97 13.79 5.56
CA ILE A 81 15.94 12.35 5.85
C ILE A 81 16.72 12.11 7.16
N LYS A 82 16.01 11.75 8.24
CA LYS A 82 16.64 11.24 9.46
C LYS A 82 16.87 9.74 9.29
N PHE A 83 18.10 9.33 8.97
CA PHE A 83 18.49 7.93 9.10
C PHE A 83 18.43 7.55 10.59
N LYS A 84 17.50 6.68 10.98
CA LYS A 84 17.63 5.97 12.26
C LYS A 84 18.80 5.00 12.07
N LYS A 85 19.94 5.26 12.75
CA LYS A 85 20.98 4.24 12.91
C LYS A 85 20.30 3.00 13.50
N GLY A 86 20.38 1.87 12.79
CA GLY A 86 19.87 0.60 13.28
C GLY A 86 20.54 0.28 14.62
N GLY A 87 19.74 0.19 15.68
CA GLY A 87 20.16 -0.41 16.92
C GLY A 87 20.38 -1.90 16.68
N LYS A 88 21.55 -2.40 17.10
CA LYS A 88 21.76 -3.82 17.33
C LYS A 88 20.91 -4.28 18.51
#